data_AF-A0A354J169-F1
#
_entry.id   AF-A0A354J169-F1
#
_cell.length_a   1.000
_cell.length_b   1.000
_cell.length_c   1.000
_cell.angle_alpha   90.00
_cell.angle_beta   90.00
_cell.angle_gamma   90.00
#
_symmetry.space_group_name_H-M   'P 1'
#
loop_
_entity.id
_entity.type
_entity.pdbx_description
1 polymer ?
#
loop_
_entity_poly.entity_id
_entity_poly.type
_entity_poly.pdbx_seq_one_letter_code
_entity_poly.pdbx_strand_id
1 'polypeptide(L)' 'MPAHQPYPHTPDGRYFVVSGRLWRTSNPGLAPEVRQELVDQLMRARRQVGVAKKAGDTDAERTARGRVPVGIR' A
#
# COMPACT_ATOMS: atom_id res chain seq x y z
N MET A 1 -11.76 3.49 22.23
CA MET A 1 -11.26 2.95 20.94
C MET A 1 -11.15 1.44 21.10
N PRO A 2 -11.93 0.62 20.39
CA PRO A 2 -11.79 -0.83 20.52
C PRO A 2 -10.39 -1.22 20.03
N ALA A 3 -9.68 -2.01 20.83
CA ALA A 3 -8.40 -2.57 20.45
C ALA A 3 -8.61 -3.46 19.22
N HIS A 4 -7.91 -3.19 18.13
CA HIS A 4 -7.85 -4.09 16.98
C HIS A 4 -7.21 -5.39 17.46
N GLN A 5 -8.02 -6.41 17.73
CA GLN A 5 -7.49 -7.76 17.94
C GLN A 5 -6.79 -8.18 16.65
N PRO A 6 -5.52 -8.57 16.70
CA PRO A 6 -4.79 -9.02 15.52
C PRO A 6 -5.50 -10.24 14.95
N TYR A 7 -5.73 -10.23 13.65
CA TYR A 7 -6.35 -11.34 12.95
C TYR A 7 -5.43 -12.57 12.97
N PRO A 8 -5.97 -13.80 12.98
CA PRO A 8 -5.14 -15.00 12.89
C PRO A 8 -4.39 -15.01 11.56
N HIS A 9 -3.06 -15.14 11.64
CA HIS A 9 -2.15 -15.22 10.52
C HIS A 9 -1.76 -16.67 10.23
N THR A 10 -1.46 -16.98 8.96
CA THR A 10 -0.82 -18.24 8.61
C THR A 10 0.62 -18.28 9.13
N PRO A 11 1.19 -19.46 9.44
CA PRO A 11 2.57 -19.57 9.94
C PRO A 11 3.63 -18.97 9.00
N ASP A 12 3.35 -18.92 7.71
CA ASP A 12 4.20 -18.29 6.69
C ASP A 12 4.03 -16.76 6.60
N GLY A 13 3.13 -16.17 7.40
CA GLY A 13 2.85 -14.74 7.45
C GLY A 13 2.22 -14.15 6.20
N ARG A 14 1.94 -14.96 5.16
CA ARG A 14 1.45 -14.51 3.84
C ARG A 14 -0.05 -14.29 3.79
N TYR A 15 -0.78 -14.81 4.77
CA TYR A 15 -2.22 -14.70 4.82
C TYR A 15 -2.71 -14.39 6.24
N PHE A 16 -3.90 -13.77 6.30
CA PHE A 16 -4.64 -13.54 7.54
C PHE A 16 -6.13 -13.74 7.30
N VAL A 17 -6.88 -14.12 8.34
CA VAL A 17 -8.31 -14.41 8.23
C VAL A 17 -9.14 -13.31 8.88
N VAL A 18 -10.03 -12.69 8.09
CA VAL A 18 -11.01 -11.70 8.56
C VAL A 18 -12.40 -12.20 8.23
N SER A 19 -13.25 -12.38 9.25
CA SER A 19 -14.65 -12.80 9.08
C SER A 19 -14.81 -14.07 8.22
N GLY A 20 -13.94 -15.06 8.42
CA GLY A 20 -13.93 -16.31 7.66
C GLY A 20 -13.37 -16.20 6.23
N ARG A 21 -12.88 -15.04 5.82
CA ARG A 21 -12.24 -14.83 4.51
C ARG A 21 -10.72 -14.74 4.64
N LEU A 22 -10.01 -15.45 3.77
CA LEU A 22 -8.56 -15.42 3.68
C LEU A 22 -8.11 -14.21 2.85
N TRP A 23 -7.26 -13.37 3.45
CA TRP A 23 -6.67 -12.20 2.82
C TRP A 23 -5.17 -12.40 2.66
N ARG A 24 -4.60 -11.94 1.54
CA ARG A 24 -3.15 -11.92 1.31
C ARG A 24 -2.53 -10.72 2.03
N THR A 25 -1.48 -10.95 2.81
CA THR A 25 -0.65 -9.88 3.36
C THR A 25 0.34 -9.37 2.31
N SER A 26 0.91 -8.19 2.55
CA SER A 26 2.12 -7.76 1.85
C SER A 26 3.25 -8.76 2.10
N ASN A 27 4.10 -9.00 1.10
CA ASN A 27 5.16 -10.01 1.15
C ASN A 27 5.93 -9.95 2.49
N PRO A 28 5.77 -10.96 3.39
CA PRO A 28 6.39 -10.96 4.71
C PRO A 28 7.90 -11.19 4.66
N GLY A 29 8.44 -11.60 3.49
CA GLY A 29 9.88 -11.70 3.26
C GLY A 29 10.56 -10.36 2.98
N LEU A 30 9.82 -9.26 2.93
CA LEU A 30 10.41 -7.92 2.84
C LEU A 30 10.85 -7.48 4.23
N ALA A 31 12.12 -7.08 4.34
CA ALA A 31 12.64 -6.42 5.53
C ALA A 31 11.76 -5.19 5.86
N PRO A 32 11.53 -4.89 7.15
CA PRO A 32 10.67 -3.80 7.56
C PRO A 32 11.12 -2.44 7.00
N GLU A 33 12.43 -2.23 6.82
CA GLU A 33 12.97 -1.02 6.20
C GLU A 33 12.55 -0.90 4.74
N VAL A 34 12.69 -1.99 3.97
CA VAL A 34 12.31 -2.02 2.54
C VAL A 34 10.81 -1.83 2.38
N ARG A 35 10.01 -2.46 3.25
CA ARG A 35 8.56 -2.26 3.27
C ARG A 35 8.23 -0.79 3.53
N GLN A 36 8.88 -0.15 4.50
CA GLN A 36 8.64 1.25 4.83
C GLN A 36 9.03 2.16 3.66
N GLU A 37 10.18 1.91 3.02
CA GLU A 37 10.62 2.68 1.86
C GLU A 37 9.62 2.58 0.69
N LEU A 38 9.10 1.39 0.40
CA LEU A 38 8.07 1.19 -0.61
C LEU A 38 6.76 1.93 -0.27
N VAL A 39 6.38 1.94 1.01
CA VAL A 39 5.23 2.72 1.48
C VAL A 39 5.47 4.22 1.31
N ASP A 40 6.66 4.71 1.65
CA ASP A 40 7.02 6.12 1.53
C ASP A 40 7.02 6.55 0.05
N GLN A 41 7.58 5.73 -0.84
CA GLN A 41 7.54 5.96 -2.28
C GLN A 41 6.10 5.98 -2.82
N LEU A 42 5.26 5.02 -2.42
CA LEU A 42 3.84 4.98 -2.78
C LEU A 42 3.10 6.25 -2.34
N MET A 43 3.33 6.68 -1.09
CA MET A 43 2.66 7.85 -0.54
C MET A 43 3.15 9.15 -1.18
N ARG A 44 4.45 9.26 -1.51
CA ARG A 44 4.99 10.38 -2.31
C ARG A 44 4.33 10.46 -3.69
N ALA A 45 4.24 9.36 -4.41
CA ALA A 45 3.60 9.31 -5.73
C ALA A 45 2.11 9.72 -5.65
N ARG A 46 1.37 9.19 -4.66
CA ARG A 46 -0.03 9.58 -4.42
C ARG A 46 -0.20 11.07 -4.11
N ARG A 47 0.73 11.64 -3.34
CA ARG A 47 0.71 13.08 -3.03
C ARG A 47 0.90 13.92 -4.28
N GLN A 48 1.81 13.51 -5.17
CA GLN A 48 1.99 14.16 -6.47
C GLN A 48 0.72 14.12 -7.33
N VAL A 49 0.02 12.98 -7.36
CA VAL A 49 -1.29 12.87 -8.04
C VAL A 49 -2.30 13.85 -7.44
N GLY A 50 -2.37 13.94 -6.11
CA GLY A 50 -3.28 14.85 -5.41
C GLY A 50 -2.98 16.33 -5.70
N VAL A 51 -1.70 16.70 -5.77
CA VAL A 51 -1.26 18.06 -6.12
C VAL A 51 -1.65 18.39 -7.56
N ALA A 52 -1.37 17.49 -8.52
CA ALA A 52 -1.74 17.68 -9.92
C ALA A 52 -3.26 17.81 -10.12
N LYS A 53 -4.04 16.94 -9.44
CA LYS A 53 -5.50 17.05 -9.41
C LYS A 53 -5.99 18.39 -8.88
N LYS A 54 -5.41 18.88 -7.77
CA LYS A 54 -5.79 20.17 -7.18
C LYS A 54 -5.42 21.34 -8.09
N ALA A 55 -4.33 21.22 -8.85
CA ALA A 55 -3.92 22.22 -9.83
C ALA A 55 -4.74 22.18 -11.13
N GLY A 56 -5.59 21.17 -11.34
CA GLY A 56 -6.36 20.99 -12.57
C GLY A 56 -5.49 20.55 -13.77
N ASP A 57 -4.24 20.16 -13.52
CA ASP A 57 -3.29 19.76 -14.56
C ASP A 57 -3.44 18.26 -14.85
N THR A 58 -4.16 17.98 -15.93
CA THR A 58 -4.49 16.62 -16.37
C THR A 58 -3.28 15.86 -16.91
N ASP A 59 -2.27 16.56 -17.42
CA ASP A 59 -1.04 15.94 -17.94
C ASP A 59 -0.09 15.56 -16.79
N ALA A 60 0.07 16.47 -15.82
CA ALA A 60 0.78 16.17 -14.58
C ALA A 60 0.07 15.06 -13.79
N GLU A 61 -1.26 14.99 -13.82
CA GLU A 61 -2.02 13.92 -13.18
C GLU A 61 -1.73 12.56 -13.83
N ARG A 62 -1.76 12.48 -15.16
CA ARG A 62 -1.48 11.24 -15.90
C ARG A 62 -0.05 10.76 -15.63
N THR A 63 0.91 11.69 -15.66
CA THR A 63 2.31 11.39 -15.34
C THR A 63 2.49 10.90 -13.90
N ALA A 64 1.85 11.57 -12.94
CA ALA A 64 1.91 11.17 -11.54
C ALA A 64 1.24 9.81 -11.29
N ARG A 65 0.13 9.50 -11.98
CA ARG A 65 -0.54 8.18 -11.90
C ARG A 65 0.37 7.07 -12.45
N GLY A 66 1.15 7.33 -13.49
CA GLY A 66 2.13 6.37 -14.02
C GLY A 66 3.29 6.09 -13.06
N ARG A 67 3.59 7.00 -12.13
CA ARG A 67 4.61 6.83 -11.09
C ARG A 67 4.11 6.09 -9.85
N VAL A 68 2.80 5.86 -9.73
CA VAL A 68 2.26 5.07 -8.61
C VAL A 68 2.60 3.61 -8.87
N PRO A 69 3.42 2.96 -8.02
CA PRO A 69 3.77 1.56 -8.22
C PRO A 69 2.49 0.69 -8.19
N VAL A 70 2.24 -0.05 -9.28
CA VAL A 70 1.07 -0.92 -9.44
C VAL A 70 1.45 -2.32 -8.96
N GLY A 71 1.24 -2.55 -7.66
CA GLY A 71 1.39 -3.87 -7.05
C GLY A 71 2.68 -4.04 -6.26
N ILE A 72 2.55 -3.97 -4.93
CA ILE A 72 3.52 -4.53 -4.00
C ILE A 72 3.18 -6.04 -3.94
N ARG A 73 3.56 -6.81 -4.97
CA ARG A 73 3.25 -8.26 -5.03
C ARG A 73 4.26 -9.08 -4.26
#